data_AF-A0A3M2W6D8-F1
#
_entry.id   AF-A0A3M2W6D8-F1
#
_cell.length_a   1.000
_cell.length_b   1.000
_cell.length_c   1.000
_cell.angle_alpha   90.00
_cell.angle_beta   90.00
_cell.angle_gamma   90.00
#
_symmetry.space_group_name_H-M   'P 1'
#
loop_
_entity.id
_entity.type
_entity.pdbx_description
1 polymer ?
#
loop_
_entity_poly.entity_id
_entity_poly.type
_entity_poly.pdbx_seq_one_letter_code
_entity_poly.pdbx_strand_id
1 'polypeptide(L)' 'MTFAWGATDKSYRKLPLETLRQRFSGSGIVTRYYNPEVHIGAFALPQYVLHAVNKASND' A
#
# COMPACT_ATOMS: atom_id res chain seq x y z
N MET A 1 -5.85 -7.27 -11.73
CA MET A 1 -4.53 -7.81 -11.33
C MET A 1 -4.30 -7.49 -9.87
N THR A 2 -3.74 -8.43 -9.10
CA THR A 2 -3.42 -8.26 -7.67
C THR A 2 -1.99 -8.72 -7.42
N PHE A 3 -1.28 -8.05 -6.51
CA PHE A 3 0.07 -8.43 -6.09
C PHE A 3 0.02 -8.96 -4.66
N ALA A 4 0.61 -10.14 -4.42
CA ALA A 4 0.79 -10.64 -3.06
C ALA A 4 1.86 -9.83 -2.33
N TRP A 5 1.62 -9.52 -1.06
CA TRP A 5 2.53 -8.76 -0.20
C TRP A 5 2.74 -9.49 1.12
N GLY A 6 4.00 -9.62 1.55
CA GLY A 6 4.38 -10.23 2.82
C GLY A 6 5.59 -9.54 3.43
N ALA A 7 5.59 -9.38 4.75
CA ALA A 7 6.70 -8.84 5.53
C ALA A 7 6.71 -9.50 6.92
N THR A 8 7.87 -9.53 7.56
CA THR A 8 8.01 -10.01 8.95
C THR A 8 7.43 -9.04 9.96
N ASP A 9 7.44 -7.74 9.64
CA ASP A 9 6.75 -6.70 10.40
C ASP A 9 5.45 -6.26 9.69
N LYS A 10 4.32 -6.41 10.38
CA LYS A 10 2.99 -6.02 9.90
C LYS A 10 2.83 -4.50 9.77
N SER A 11 3.66 -3.71 10.45
CA SER A 11 3.61 -2.23 10.45
C SER A 11 3.94 -1.65 9.08
N TYR A 12 4.74 -2.35 8.26
CA TYR A 12 5.26 -1.82 7.00
C TYR A 12 4.21 -1.56 5.91
N ARG A 13 3.01 -2.14 6.02
CA ARG A 13 1.88 -1.81 5.11
C ARG A 13 1.01 -0.66 5.60
N LYS A 14 1.25 -0.12 6.80
CA LYS A 14 0.46 0.96 7.43
C LYS A 14 1.34 2.15 7.84
N LEU A 15 2.34 2.47 7.01
CA LEU A 15 3.20 3.62 7.28
C LEU A 15 2.41 4.94 7.16
N PRO A 16 2.73 5.96 7.98
CA PRO A 16 2.15 7.29 7.81
C PRO A 16 2.44 7.88 6.42
N LEU A 17 1.46 8.59 5.86
CA LEU A 17 1.60 9.23 4.55
C LEU A 17 2.80 10.19 4.50
N GLU A 18 3.07 10.91 5.59
CA GLU A 18 4.22 11.81 5.69
C GLU A 18 5.54 11.06 5.50
N THR A 19 5.70 9.90 6.13
CA THR A 19 6.89 9.06 5.97
C THR A 19 7.07 8.63 4.51
N LEU A 20 5.99 8.27 3.82
CA LEU A 20 6.05 7.89 2.40
C LEU A 20 6.40 9.08 1.50
N ARG A 21 5.85 10.28 1.77
CA ARG A 21 6.17 11.51 1.04
C ARG A 21 7.62 11.91 1.21
N GLN A 22 8.13 11.89 2.43
CA GLN A 22 9.55 12.17 2.71
C GLN A 22 10.47 11.19 1.97
N ARG A 23 10.17 9.88 2.01
CA ARG A 23 10.97 8.86 1.31
C ARG A 23 10.91 9.03 -0.20
N PHE A 24 9.73 9.29 -0.77
CA PHE A 24 9.56 9.51 -2.20
C PHE A 24 10.35 10.74 -2.66
N SER A 25 10.21 11.87 -1.96
CA SER A 25 10.99 13.08 -2.25
C SER A 25 12.50 12.85 -2.13
N GLY A 26 12.94 12.17 -1.07
CA GLY A 26 14.36 11.87 -0.85
C GLY A 26 14.95 10.87 -1.85
N SER A 27 14.12 10.05 -2.48
CA SER A 27 14.57 9.06 -3.47
C SER A 27 14.93 9.66 -4.84
N GLY A 28 14.39 10.84 -5.18
CA GLY A 28 14.60 11.49 -6.48
C GLY A 28 14.00 10.76 -7.68
N ILE A 29 13.19 9.72 -7.48
CA ILE A 29 12.58 8.97 -8.59
C ILE A 29 11.43 9.75 -9.23
N VAL A 30 11.34 9.70 -10.55
CA VAL A 30 10.23 10.27 -11.32
C VAL A 30 9.36 9.13 -11.82
N THR A 31 8.05 9.19 -11.59
CA THR A 31 7.13 8.14 -12.02
C THR A 31 5.89 8.71 -12.70
N ARG A 32 5.22 7.88 -13.50
CA ARG A 32 3.99 8.25 -14.24
C ARG A 32 2.71 7.84 -13.50
N TYR A 33 2.80 6.94 -12.53
CA TYR A 33 1.63 6.32 -11.88
C TYR A 33 1.76 6.28 -10.36
N TYR A 34 2.94 5.93 -9.85
CA TYR A 34 3.17 5.82 -8.43
C TYR A 34 3.27 7.21 -7.78
N ASN A 35 2.53 7.39 -6.69
CA ASN A 35 2.77 8.43 -5.70
C ASN A 35 2.47 7.85 -4.30
N PRO A 36 2.88 8.54 -3.22
CA PRO A 36 2.63 8.08 -1.85
C PRO A 36 1.16 7.79 -1.53
N GLU A 37 0.22 8.52 -2.11
CA GLU A 37 -1.21 8.35 -1.91
C GLU A 37 -1.72 7.07 -2.59
N VAL A 38 -1.27 6.81 -3.82
CA VAL A 38 -1.53 5.58 -4.57
C VAL A 38 -0.93 4.37 -3.83
N HIS A 39 0.24 4.52 -3.20
CA HIS A 39 0.84 3.46 -2.38
C HIS A 39 -0.12 3.01 -1.28
N ILE A 40 -0.67 3.94 -0.50
CA ILE A 40 -1.62 3.61 0.57
C ILE A 40 -2.90 3.00 -0.05
N GLY A 41 -3.41 3.60 -1.12
CA GLY A 41 -4.59 3.13 -1.84
C GLY A 41 -4.44 1.69 -2.37
N ALA A 42 -3.22 1.25 -2.71
CA ALA A 42 -2.97 -0.10 -3.20
C ALA A 42 -3.29 -1.21 -2.17
N PHE A 43 -3.32 -0.87 -0.88
CA PHE A 43 -3.73 -1.79 0.19
C PHE A 43 -5.24 -1.76 0.47
N ALA A 44 -5.99 -0.83 -0.13
CA ALA A 44 -7.45 -0.78 -0.02
C ALA A 44 -8.08 -1.73 -1.04
N LEU A 45 -8.35 -2.97 -0.61
CA LEU A 45 -9.00 -3.98 -1.42
C LEU A 45 -10.53 -3.76 -1.44
N PRO A 46 -11.18 -3.95 -2.61
CA PRO A 46 -12.64 -3.97 -2.68
C PRO A 46 -13.20 -5.21 -1.97
N GLN A 47 -14.44 -5.12 -1.48
CA GLN A 47 -15.04 -6.12 -0.59
C GLN A 47 -15.06 -7.54 -1.19
N TYR A 48 -15.31 -7.69 -2.49
CA TYR A 48 -15.33 -9.02 -3.11
C TYR A 48 -13.95 -9.70 -3.09
N VAL A 49 -12.86 -8.93 -3.17
CA VAL A 49 -11.49 -9.48 -3.06
C VAL A 49 -11.22 -9.88 -1.63
N LEU A 50 -11.63 -9.06 -0.65
CA LEU A 50 -11.52 -9.41 0.78
C LEU A 50 -12.20 -10.75 1.06
N HIS A 51 -13.41 -10.97 0.57
CA HIS A 51 -14.11 -12.24 0.70
C HIS A 51 -13.36 -13.40 0.01
N ALA A 52 -12.89 -13.20 -1.22
CA ALA A 52 -12.16 -14.22 -1.96
C ALA A 52 -10.87 -14.68 -1.26
N VAL A 53 -10.26 -13.81 -0.44
CA VAL A 53 -9.06 -14.12 0.35
C VAL A 53 -9.34 -14.34 1.84
N ASN A 54 -10.61 -14.57 2.22
CA ASN A 54 -11.04 -14.82 3.59
C ASN A 54 -10.64 -13.73 4.61
N LYS A 55 -10.70 -12.46 4.20
CA LYS A 55 -10.52 -11.29 5.08
C LYS A 55 -11.82 -10.56 5.33
N ALA A 56 -11.98 -10.04 6.54
CA ALA A 56 -13.15 -9.25 6.94
C ALA A 56 -13.04 -7.77 6.54
N SER A 57 -11.85 -7.18 6.59
CA SER A 57 -11.58 -5.78 6.25
C SER A 57 -10.15 -5.58 5.73
N ASN A 58 -9.81 -4.34 5.37
CA ASN A 58 -8.46 -3.93 4.98
C ASN A 58 -7.48 -3.77 6.16
N ASP A 59 -7.90 -4.09 7.38
CA ASP A 59 -7.10 -3.94 8.59
C ASP A 59 -6.01 -4.99 8.80
#